data_AF-A0A2J6PS04-F1
#
_entry.id   AF-A0A2J6PS04-F1
#
_cell.length_a   1.000
_cell.length_b   1.000
_cell.length_c   1.000
_cell.angle_alpha   90.00
_cell.angle_beta   90.00
_cell.angle_gamma   90.00
#
_symmetry.space_group_name_H-M   'P 1'
#
loop_
_entity.id
_entity.type
_entity.pdbx_description
1 polymer ?
#
loop_
_entity_poly.entity_id
_entity_poly.type
_entity_poly.pdbx_seq_one_letter_code
_entity_poly.pdbx_strand_id
1 'polypeptide(L)'
;MTNSMRERILATRISHFTKNEIVFECKTGCKCECTSIGLRGDPLIKAYYQELFAGKYYIKSWAGWRTVVTDYSKNRLTDSRDVLPALSGISSRLQCPELGAFYAGLWEKELIHGLFWYTTMSTAISTSDLQWTDSYKGSSDLLKPNFELVNATCWVKGSNPYGEVSKGIVELKARCHTIILSHHPGKRWP
;
A
#
# COMPACT_ATOMS: atom_id res chain seq x y z
N MET A 1 17.99 -9.86 2.71
CA MET A 1 17.03 -10.25 3.77
C MET A 1 15.67 -9.67 3.40
N THR A 2 14.80 -10.45 2.76
CA THR A 2 13.57 -9.95 2.10
C THR A 2 12.27 -10.32 2.84
N ASN A 3 12.36 -10.85 4.06
CA ASN A 3 11.19 -11.24 4.88
C ASN A 3 10.85 -10.24 6.02
N SER A 4 11.46 -9.05 6.02
CA SER A 4 11.67 -8.27 7.27
C SER A 4 10.46 -7.51 7.81
N MET A 5 9.52 -7.03 6.99
CA MET A 5 8.54 -6.05 7.46
C MET A 5 7.43 -6.65 8.32
N ARG A 6 6.86 -7.80 7.92
CA ARG A 6 5.82 -8.50 8.68
C ARG A 6 6.34 -8.90 10.06
N GLU A 7 7.51 -9.52 10.10
CA GLU A 7 8.18 -9.94 11.33
C GLU A 7 8.50 -8.72 12.20
N ARG A 8 8.95 -7.61 11.59
CA ARG A 8 9.30 -6.38 12.29
C ARG A 8 8.13 -5.73 13.04
N ILE A 9 7.03 -5.51 12.30
CA ILE A 9 5.87 -4.75 12.76
C ILE A 9 5.02 -5.56 13.74
N LEU A 10 4.87 -6.87 13.51
CA LEU A 10 3.96 -7.70 14.29
C LEU A 10 4.58 -8.22 15.59
N ALA A 11 5.90 -8.39 15.65
CA ALA A 11 6.58 -8.87 16.85
C ALA A 11 6.50 -7.87 18.00
N THR A 12 6.50 -8.34 19.24
CA THR A 12 6.48 -7.46 20.42
C THR A 12 7.82 -6.73 20.61
N ARG A 13 8.94 -7.43 20.39
CA ARG A 13 10.33 -6.96 20.59
C ARG A 13 11.25 -7.62 19.56
N ILE A 14 12.29 -6.91 19.11
CA ILE A 14 13.27 -7.41 18.13
C ILE A 14 14.66 -6.90 18.50
N SER A 15 15.65 -7.77 18.33
CA SER A 15 17.06 -7.41 18.36
C SER A 15 17.62 -7.48 16.93
N HIS A 16 18.04 -6.34 16.40
CA HIS A 16 18.71 -6.26 15.11
C HIS A 16 20.22 -6.36 15.34
N PHE A 17 20.85 -7.36 14.74
CA PHE A 17 22.31 -7.49 14.71
C PHE A 17 22.81 -6.85 13.42
N THR A 18 23.28 -5.61 13.52
CA THR A 18 23.87 -4.91 12.37
C THR A 18 25.37 -5.17 12.31
N LYS A 19 26.05 -4.70 11.26
CA LYS A 19 27.50 -4.85 11.14
C LYS A 19 28.26 -4.15 12.28
N ASN A 20 27.69 -3.07 12.83
CA ASN A 20 28.42 -2.16 13.70
C ASN A 20 27.88 -2.13 15.14
N GLU A 21 26.65 -2.58 15.36
CA GLU A 21 26.00 -2.52 16.67
C GLU A 21 24.75 -3.40 16.77
N ILE A 22 24.33 -3.65 18.01
CA ILE A 22 23.04 -4.23 18.34
C ILE A 22 22.01 -3.13 18.55
N VAL A 23 20.84 -3.29 17.93
CA VAL A 23 19.70 -2.39 18.06
C VAL A 23 18.49 -3.15 18.61
N PHE A 24 17.97 -2.71 19.75
CA PHE A 24 16.77 -3.27 20.36
C PHE A 24 15.54 -2.40 20.08
N GLU A 25 14.52 -2.98 19.44
CA GLU A 25 13.30 -2.30 19.05
C GLU A 25 12.07 -2.94 19.74
N CYS A 26 11.22 -2.13 20.35
CA CYS A 26 9.95 -2.54 20.94
C CYS A 26 8.80 -1.65 20.44
N LYS A 27 7.58 -1.91 20.94
CA LYS A 27 6.37 -1.17 20.55
C LYS A 27 6.42 0.34 20.85
N THR A 28 7.22 0.75 21.82
CA THR A 28 7.25 2.13 22.33
C THR A 28 8.56 2.85 22.04
N GLY A 29 9.55 2.18 21.43
CA GLY A 29 10.84 2.82 21.19
C GLY A 29 11.89 1.86 20.64
N CYS A 30 13.06 2.43 20.40
CA CYS A 30 14.24 1.74 19.91
C CYS A 30 15.47 2.25 20.66
N LYS A 31 16.40 1.35 20.98
CA LYS A 31 17.69 1.65 21.61
C LYS A 31 18.81 1.01 20.80
N CYS A 32 19.90 1.73 20.60
CA CYS A 32 21.16 1.16 20.10
C CYS A 32 22.25 1.22 21.18
N GLU A 33 23.30 0.42 21.01
CA GLU A 33 24.55 0.55 21.77
C GLU A 33 25.16 1.95 21.62
N CYS A 34 25.03 2.56 20.43
CA CYS A 34 25.49 3.91 20.15
C CYS A 34 24.75 5.05 20.88
N THR A 35 23.61 4.76 21.52
CA THR A 35 22.64 5.75 22.07
C THR A 35 22.16 6.84 21.09
N SER A 36 22.47 6.72 19.79
CA SER A 36 22.16 7.75 18.77
C SER A 36 20.81 7.54 18.07
N ILE A 37 20.17 6.38 18.22
CA ILE A 37 18.83 6.11 17.67
C ILE A 37 17.82 6.99 18.39
N GLY A 38 17.15 7.87 17.63
CA GLY A 38 16.26 8.93 18.13
C GLY A 38 16.78 10.34 17.84
N LEU A 39 18.10 10.54 17.78
CA LEU A 39 18.70 11.82 17.36
C LEU A 39 18.74 11.98 15.84
N ARG A 40 18.77 10.86 15.10
CA ARG A 40 18.80 10.84 13.62
C ARG A 40 17.44 10.93 12.95
N GLY A 41 16.36 11.16 13.71
CA GLY A 41 15.01 11.22 13.15
C GLY A 41 14.55 9.92 12.48
N ASP A 42 15.22 8.80 12.75
CA ASP A 42 14.85 7.51 12.18
C ASP A 42 13.41 7.20 12.57
N PRO A 43 12.50 7.02 11.59
CA PRO A 43 11.13 6.70 11.90
C PRO A 43 11.14 5.40 12.70
N LEU A 44 10.66 5.47 13.93
CA LEU A 44 10.26 4.30 14.69
C LEU A 44 9.06 3.69 13.95
N ILE A 45 9.32 3.02 12.81
CA ILE A 45 8.32 2.37 11.96
C ILE A 45 7.38 1.58 12.84
N LYS A 46 7.91 0.83 13.81
CA LYS A 46 7.11 0.06 14.75
C LYS A 46 6.18 0.90 15.62
N ALA A 47 6.63 2.04 16.14
CA ALA A 47 5.80 2.96 16.91
C ALA A 47 4.71 3.59 16.03
N TYR A 48 5.05 4.02 14.81
CA TYR A 48 4.08 4.49 13.82
C TYR A 48 2.98 3.44 13.57
N TYR A 49 3.35 2.17 13.34
CA TYR A 49 2.37 1.10 13.16
C TYR A 49 1.59 0.77 14.44
N GLN A 50 2.15 0.94 15.64
CA GLN A 50 1.36 0.81 16.88
C GLN A 50 0.29 1.89 16.98
N GLU A 51 0.62 3.13 16.63
CA GLU A 51 -0.33 4.25 16.59
C GLU A 51 -1.42 4.04 15.53
N LEU A 52 -1.06 3.42 14.39
CA LEU A 52 -2.04 3.00 13.38
C LEU A 52 -2.97 1.90 13.92
N PHE A 53 -2.43 0.87 14.58
CA PHE A 53 -3.23 -0.20 15.19
C PHE A 53 -4.10 0.29 16.35
N ALA A 54 -3.72 1.38 17.01
CA ALA A 54 -4.54 2.04 18.03
C ALA A 54 -5.76 2.77 17.45
N GLY A 55 -5.97 2.74 16.13
CA GLY A 55 -7.20 3.20 15.49
C GLY A 55 -7.26 4.71 15.25
N LYS A 56 -6.12 5.39 15.13
CA LYS A 56 -6.10 6.79 14.69
C LYS A 56 -6.73 6.92 13.29
N TYR A 57 -7.63 7.90 13.14
CA TYR A 57 -8.52 8.09 11.98
C TYR A 57 -7.85 8.05 10.59
N TYR A 58 -6.56 8.39 10.49
CA TYR A 58 -5.82 8.52 9.23
C TYR A 58 -5.82 7.25 8.36
N ILE A 59 -5.81 6.05 8.97
CA ILE A 59 -5.75 4.78 8.21
C ILE A 59 -7.05 4.40 7.51
N LYS A 60 -8.20 4.98 7.92
CA LYS A 60 -9.52 4.70 7.34
C LYS A 60 -9.73 5.34 5.97
N SER A 61 -8.68 5.92 5.39
CA SER A 61 -8.70 6.57 4.08
C SER A 61 -7.74 5.86 3.12
N TRP A 62 -7.98 6.00 1.82
CA TRP A 62 -7.03 5.58 0.79
C TRP A 62 -5.61 6.11 1.02
N ALA A 63 -5.46 7.35 1.52
CA ALA A 63 -4.15 7.92 1.82
C ALA A 63 -3.39 7.14 2.91
N GLY A 64 -4.09 6.73 3.97
CA GLY A 64 -3.48 5.96 5.05
C GLY A 64 -3.07 4.56 4.60
N TRP A 65 -3.95 3.84 3.92
CA TRP A 65 -3.62 2.51 3.38
C TRP A 65 -2.47 2.57 2.36
N ARG A 66 -2.45 3.60 1.51
CA ARG A 66 -1.36 3.83 0.56
C ARG A 66 -0.02 4.02 1.23
N THR A 67 0.04 4.67 2.40
CA THR A 67 1.30 4.80 3.15
C THR A 67 1.83 3.43 3.57
N VAL A 68 0.96 2.54 4.04
CA VAL A 68 1.32 1.15 4.40
C VAL A 68 1.87 0.39 3.19
N VAL A 69 1.16 0.45 2.06
CA VAL A 69 1.57 -0.23 0.83
C VAL A 69 2.87 0.36 0.27
N THR A 70 3.02 1.69 0.32
CA THR A 70 4.25 2.39 -0.10
C THR A 70 5.44 1.98 0.75
N ASP A 71 5.29 1.97 2.08
CA ASP A 71 6.36 1.56 2.99
C ASP A 71 6.75 0.09 2.79
N TYR A 72 5.76 -0.77 2.51
CA TYR A 72 6.02 -2.16 2.19
C TYR A 72 6.76 -2.31 0.86
N SER A 73 6.37 -1.55 -0.16
CA SER A 73 6.95 -1.61 -1.51
C SER A 73 8.40 -1.12 -1.59
N LYS A 74 8.85 -0.29 -0.63
CA LYS A 74 10.27 0.08 -0.48
C LYS A 74 11.15 -1.10 -0.12
N ASN A 75 10.59 -2.18 0.42
CA ASN A 75 11.36 -3.40 0.66
C ASN A 75 11.61 -4.11 -0.69
N ARG A 76 12.81 -4.65 -0.86
CA ARG A 76 13.13 -5.44 -2.06
C ARG A 76 12.31 -6.73 -2.05
N LEU A 77 11.18 -6.72 -2.74
CA LEU A 77 10.34 -7.91 -2.92
C LEU A 77 11.02 -8.82 -3.92
N THR A 78 11.38 -10.03 -3.48
CA THR A 78 11.96 -11.06 -4.34
C THR A 78 10.91 -11.86 -5.10
N ASP A 79 9.69 -11.93 -4.56
CA ASP A 79 8.55 -12.61 -5.17
C ASP A 79 7.27 -11.77 -4.96
N SER A 80 6.56 -11.45 -6.03
CA SER A 80 5.32 -10.67 -5.97
C SER A 80 4.17 -11.45 -5.33
N ARG A 81 4.23 -12.78 -5.28
CA ARG A 81 3.22 -13.63 -4.63
C ARG A 81 3.24 -13.50 -3.11
N ASP A 82 4.39 -13.11 -2.54
CA ASP A 82 4.56 -12.97 -1.10
C ASP A 82 3.98 -11.66 -0.55
N VAL A 83 3.56 -10.74 -1.41
CA VAL A 83 3.08 -9.40 -1.02
C VAL A 83 1.82 -9.48 -0.16
N LEU A 84 0.79 -10.17 -0.64
CA LEU A 84 -0.48 -10.29 0.09
C LEU A 84 -0.30 -11.09 1.40
N PRO A 85 0.33 -12.28 1.39
CA PRO A 85 0.67 -12.98 2.63
C PRO A 85 1.49 -12.14 3.63
N ALA A 86 2.40 -11.30 3.16
CA ALA A 86 3.20 -10.46 4.03
C ALA A 86 2.43 -9.28 4.63
N LEU A 87 1.53 -8.67 3.86
CA LEU A 87 0.64 -7.61 4.33
C LEU A 87 -0.53 -8.13 5.17
N SER A 88 -0.85 -9.42 5.07
CA SER A 88 -2.06 -10.01 5.66
C SER A 88 -2.18 -9.75 7.16
N GLY A 89 -1.07 -9.76 7.90
CA GLY A 89 -1.08 -9.53 9.34
C GLY A 89 -1.24 -8.05 9.73
N ILE A 90 -0.89 -7.12 8.83
CA ILE A 90 -1.18 -5.70 9.00
C ILE A 90 -2.66 -5.48 8.66
N SER A 91 -3.13 -6.00 7.52
CA SER A 91 -4.53 -5.92 7.10
C SER A 91 -5.48 -6.46 8.17
N SER A 92 -5.19 -7.62 8.76
CA SER A 92 -6.03 -8.21 9.80
C SER A 92 -6.16 -7.35 11.06
N ARG A 93 -5.14 -6.55 11.39
CA ARG A 93 -5.16 -5.64 12.55
C ARG A 93 -5.83 -4.30 12.24
N LEU A 94 -5.86 -3.91 10.96
CA LEU A 94 -6.49 -2.68 10.51
C LEU A 94 -7.97 -2.85 10.16
N GLN A 95 -8.42 -4.08 9.90
CA GLN A 95 -9.81 -4.37 9.55
C GLN A 95 -10.79 -3.72 10.53
N CYS A 96 -11.66 -2.88 9.98
CA CYS A 96 -12.78 -2.28 10.71
C CYS A 96 -14.00 -2.16 9.78
N PRO A 97 -15.22 -2.00 10.31
CA PRO A 97 -16.44 -1.86 9.50
C PRO A 97 -16.39 -0.67 8.51
N GLU A 98 -15.59 0.35 8.81
CA GLU A 98 -15.41 1.53 7.96
C GLU A 98 -14.60 1.26 6.70
N LEU A 99 -13.75 0.24 6.69
CA LEU A 99 -12.97 -0.15 5.51
C LEU A 99 -13.76 -1.09 4.58
N GLY A 100 -14.72 -1.83 5.13
CA GLY A 100 -15.47 -2.86 4.41
C GLY A 100 -14.64 -4.12 4.15
N ALA A 101 -15.06 -4.95 3.20
CA ALA A 101 -14.38 -6.19 2.85
C ALA A 101 -12.98 -5.95 2.25
N PHE A 102 -12.09 -6.93 2.35
CA PHE A 102 -10.75 -6.87 1.77
C PHE A 102 -10.67 -7.68 0.49
N TYR A 103 -10.27 -7.04 -0.61
CA TYR A 103 -10.15 -7.62 -1.94
C TYR A 103 -8.72 -7.49 -2.43
N ALA A 104 -7.96 -8.58 -2.38
CA ALA A 104 -6.64 -8.71 -2.99
C ALA A 104 -5.67 -7.52 -2.71
N GLY A 105 -5.66 -6.98 -1.50
CA GLY A 105 -4.82 -5.83 -1.15
C GLY A 105 -5.54 -4.48 -1.08
N LEU A 106 -6.84 -4.43 -1.37
CA LEU A 106 -7.65 -3.20 -1.38
C LEU A 106 -8.86 -3.34 -0.45
N TRP A 107 -9.25 -2.24 0.19
CA TRP A 107 -10.45 -2.18 1.03
C TRP A 107 -11.66 -1.82 0.18
N GLU A 108 -12.82 -2.45 0.42
CA GLU A 108 -14.06 -2.26 -0.34
C GLU A 108 -14.45 -0.80 -0.52
N LYS A 109 -14.45 -0.02 0.57
CA LYS A 109 -14.86 1.39 0.53
C LYS A 109 -13.87 2.29 -0.23
N GLU A 110 -12.66 1.80 -0.43
CA GLU A 110 -11.59 2.47 -1.17
C GLU A 110 -11.25 1.73 -2.47
N LEU A 111 -12.02 0.70 -2.85
CA LEU A 111 -11.67 -0.20 -3.95
C LEU A 111 -11.61 0.57 -5.26
N ILE A 112 -12.57 1.48 -5.47
CA ILE A 112 -12.61 2.32 -6.65
C ILE A 112 -11.36 3.19 -6.74
N HIS A 113 -10.99 3.90 -5.68
CA HIS A 113 -9.75 4.69 -5.63
C HIS A 113 -8.50 3.83 -5.84
N GLY A 114 -8.50 2.63 -5.27
CA GLY A 114 -7.44 1.64 -5.41
C GLY A 114 -7.28 1.13 -6.83
N LEU A 115 -8.35 1.05 -7.64
CA LEU A 115 -8.30 0.65 -9.05
C LEU A 115 -7.72 1.73 -9.97
N PHE A 116 -7.76 3.00 -9.57
CA PHE A 116 -7.19 4.13 -10.32
C PHE A 116 -5.71 4.40 -10.02
N TRP A 117 -5.02 3.43 -9.43
CA TRP A 117 -3.59 3.58 -9.22
C TRP A 117 -2.87 3.71 -10.56
N TYR A 118 -1.94 4.66 -10.64
CA TYR A 118 -1.04 4.80 -11.78
C TYR A 118 0.35 5.17 -11.27
N THR A 119 1.36 4.80 -12.04
CA THR A 119 2.75 5.22 -11.81
C THR A 119 3.01 6.41 -12.74
N THR A 120 3.38 7.55 -12.16
CA THR A 120 3.86 8.70 -12.93
C THR A 120 5.28 8.37 -13.36
N MET A 121 5.52 8.05 -14.64
CA MET A 121 6.89 8.00 -15.16
C MET A 121 7.43 9.42 -15.19
N SER A 122 8.26 9.79 -14.21
CA SER A 122 9.04 11.02 -14.26
C SER A 122 9.99 10.94 -15.44
N THR A 123 9.67 11.63 -16.54
CA THR A 123 10.61 11.92 -17.63
C THR A 123 11.56 13.02 -17.18
N ALA A 124 12.49 12.70 -16.28
CA ALA A 124 13.68 13.50 -16.02
C ALA A 124 14.80 12.61 -15.46
N ILE A 125 15.72 12.25 -16.36
CA ILE A 125 17.16 11.94 -16.19
C ILE A 125 17.58 11.22 -14.90
N SER A 126 18.06 9.98 -15.07
CA SER A 126 19.12 9.30 -14.30
C SER A 126 19.22 9.65 -12.81
N THR A 127 18.56 8.87 -11.97
CA THR A 127 19.24 7.83 -11.17
C THR A 127 18.16 6.88 -10.65
N SER A 128 18.56 5.62 -10.46
CA SER A 128 17.78 4.55 -9.85
C SER A 128 16.80 5.04 -8.78
N ASP A 129 15.50 4.85 -9.01
CA ASP A 129 14.60 4.10 -8.13
C ASP A 129 13.14 4.40 -8.49
N LEU A 130 12.34 3.34 -8.52
CA LEU A 130 10.88 3.39 -8.65
C LEU A 130 10.29 4.23 -7.52
N GLN A 131 10.05 5.52 -7.77
CA GLN A 131 9.39 6.39 -6.80
C GLN A 131 7.93 6.60 -7.18
N TRP A 132 7.04 6.34 -6.22
CA TRP A 132 5.62 6.65 -6.28
C TRP A 132 5.44 8.16 -6.07
N THR A 133 5.55 8.97 -7.13
CA THR A 133 5.38 10.42 -7.01
C THR A 133 3.97 10.87 -7.39
N ASP A 134 3.48 11.75 -6.53
CA ASP A 134 2.13 12.26 -6.39
C ASP A 134 1.66 13.12 -7.58
N SER A 135 0.37 13.03 -7.90
CA SER A 135 -0.38 14.15 -8.46
C SER A 135 -1.80 14.22 -7.88
N TYR A 136 -2.02 13.68 -6.68
CA TYR A 136 -3.24 13.92 -5.92
C TYR A 136 -3.06 15.14 -5.01
N LYS A 137 -2.89 16.31 -5.63
CA LYS A 137 -3.24 17.55 -4.95
C LYS A 137 -4.76 17.58 -4.81
N GLY A 138 -5.22 17.78 -3.58
CA GLY A 138 -6.61 17.66 -3.17
C GLY A 138 -7.62 18.20 -4.18
N SER A 139 -8.49 17.31 -4.63
CA SER A 139 -9.89 17.61 -4.88
C SER A 139 -10.61 16.27 -4.87
N SER A 140 -11.38 16.04 -3.81
CA SER A 140 -12.35 14.95 -3.74
C SER A 140 -13.40 15.00 -4.86
N ASP A 141 -13.42 16.06 -5.69
CA ASP A 141 -14.53 16.37 -6.59
C ASP A 141 -14.17 16.35 -8.09
N LEU A 142 -12.88 16.34 -8.47
CA LEU A 142 -12.48 16.47 -9.89
C LEU A 142 -12.43 15.17 -10.69
N LEU A 143 -12.44 14.01 -10.04
CA LEU A 143 -12.58 12.72 -10.69
C LEU A 143 -13.57 11.87 -9.89
N LYS A 144 -14.84 12.29 -9.86
CA LYS A 144 -15.90 11.33 -9.56
C LYS A 144 -15.85 10.28 -10.68
N PRO A 145 -15.49 9.02 -10.39
CA PRO A 145 -15.41 8.02 -11.42
C PRO A 145 -16.76 7.89 -12.11
N ASN A 146 -16.77 7.90 -13.44
CA ASN A 146 -17.98 7.73 -14.25
C ASN A 146 -18.51 6.28 -14.24
N PHE A 147 -18.14 5.52 -13.21
CA PHE A 147 -18.56 4.17 -12.96
C PHE A 147 -18.79 3.92 -11.47
N GLU A 148 -19.70 3.00 -11.20
CA GLU A 148 -20.10 2.53 -9.88
C GLU A 148 -19.63 1.09 -9.71
N LEU A 149 -19.16 0.75 -8.51
CA LEU A 149 -18.90 -0.64 -8.14
C LEU A 149 -20.24 -1.35 -7.94
N VAL A 150 -20.51 -2.37 -8.75
CA VAL A 150 -21.70 -3.22 -8.62
C VAL A 150 -21.40 -4.35 -7.64
N ASN A 151 -20.27 -5.01 -7.82
CA ASN A 151 -19.86 -6.15 -7.01
C ASN A 151 -18.34 -6.34 -7.07
N ALA A 152 -17.78 -6.90 -6.01
CA ALA A 152 -16.40 -7.39 -5.98
C ALA A 152 -16.36 -8.73 -5.26
N THR A 153 -15.67 -9.70 -5.84
CA THR A 153 -15.48 -11.02 -5.26
C THR A 153 -14.03 -11.44 -5.42
N CYS A 154 -13.49 -12.11 -4.41
CA CYS A 154 -12.14 -12.66 -4.41
C CYS A 154 -12.15 -14.04 -3.80
N TRP A 155 -11.39 -14.96 -4.39
CA TRP A 155 -11.19 -16.32 -3.90
C TRP A 155 -9.77 -16.43 -3.38
N VAL A 156 -9.61 -16.66 -2.09
CA VAL A 156 -8.31 -16.88 -1.45
C VAL A 156 -7.88 -18.34 -1.61
N LYS A 157 -6.57 -18.59 -1.74
CA LYS A 157 -6.03 -19.96 -1.85
C LYS A 157 -6.04 -20.74 -0.53
N GLY A 158 -6.08 -20.04 0.60
CA GLY A 158 -6.06 -20.62 1.93
C GLY A 158 -7.17 -20.07 2.83
N SER A 159 -7.06 -20.30 4.13
CA SER A 159 -8.04 -19.82 5.13
C SER A 159 -7.87 -18.36 5.52
N ASN A 160 -6.77 -17.72 5.14
CA ASN A 160 -6.49 -16.33 5.47
C ASN A 160 -7.19 -15.39 4.46
N PRO A 161 -8.22 -14.63 4.85
CA PRO A 161 -8.96 -13.76 3.94
C PRO A 161 -8.12 -12.59 3.39
N TYR A 162 -6.98 -12.30 4.01
CA TYR A 162 -6.03 -11.26 3.57
C TYR A 162 -4.81 -11.84 2.85
N GLY A 163 -4.81 -13.15 2.59
CA GLY A 163 -3.68 -13.89 2.03
C GLY A 163 -3.65 -13.91 0.50
N GLU A 164 -2.95 -14.90 -0.04
CA GLU A 164 -2.83 -15.10 -1.48
C GLU A 164 -4.19 -15.38 -2.15
N VAL A 165 -4.43 -14.76 -3.29
CA VAL A 165 -5.67 -14.83 -4.07
C VAL A 165 -5.46 -15.73 -5.29
N SER A 166 -6.42 -16.62 -5.55
CA SER A 166 -6.44 -17.47 -6.75
C SER A 166 -7.18 -16.82 -7.92
N LYS A 167 -8.26 -16.07 -7.62
CA LYS A 167 -9.13 -15.43 -8.60
C LYS A 167 -9.80 -14.21 -7.97
N GLY A 168 -10.15 -13.22 -8.80
CA GLY A 168 -11.02 -12.12 -8.41
C GLY A 168 -11.90 -11.69 -9.59
N ILE A 169 -13.09 -11.17 -9.28
CA ILE A 169 -13.99 -10.55 -10.25
C ILE A 169 -14.45 -9.22 -9.65
N VAL A 170 -14.38 -8.16 -10.45
CA VAL A 170 -14.94 -6.85 -10.13
C VAL A 170 -15.93 -6.50 -11.22
N GLU A 171 -17.17 -6.22 -10.82
CA GLU A 171 -18.25 -5.81 -11.70
C GLU A 171 -18.45 -4.30 -11.52
N LEU A 172 -18.29 -3.58 -12.62
CA LEU A 172 -18.43 -2.12 -12.67
C LEU A 172 -19.56 -1.74 -13.61
N LYS A 173 -20.32 -0.71 -13.25
CA LYS A 173 -21.36 -0.12 -14.09
C LYS A 173 -20.94 1.28 -14.48
N ALA A 174 -20.77 1.53 -15.78
CA ALA A 174 -20.31 2.82 -16.30
C ALA A 174 -21.22 3.34 -17.41
N ARG A 175 -21.18 4.66 -17.66
CA ARG A 175 -21.72 5.22 -18.90
C ARG A 175 -20.68 5.08 -20.02
N CYS A 176 -20.95 4.18 -20.98
CA CYS A 176 -20.12 4.03 -22.16
C CYS A 176 -20.45 5.11 -23.20
N HIS A 177 -19.42 5.75 -23.74
CA HIS A 177 -19.56 6.68 -24.86
C HIS A 177 -18.96 6.03 -26.11
N THR A 178 -19.68 6.09 -27.22
CA THR A 178 -19.14 5.63 -28.50
C THR A 178 -18.22 6.72 -29.04
N ILE A 179 -16.95 6.40 -29.26
CA ILE A 179 -15.97 7.30 -29.86
C ILE A 179 -15.66 6.76 -31.26
N ILE A 180 -15.90 7.59 -32.28
CA ILE A 180 -15.51 7.28 -33.66
C ILE A 180 -14.11 7.85 -33.87
N LEU A 181 -13.11 6.97 -34.00
CA LEU A 181 -11.75 7.35 -34.31
C LEU A 181 -11.57 7.40 -35.83
N SER A 182 -11.42 8.60 -36.39
CA SER A 182 -11.07 8.79 -37.80
C SER A 182 -9.58 9.10 -37.93
N HIS A 183 -8.84 8.23 -38.63
CA HIS A 183 -7.45 8.49 -38.99
C HIS A 183 -7.40 9.50 -40.13
N HIS A 184 -6.86 10.69 -39.87
CA HIS A 184 -6.58 11.68 -40.90
C HIS A 184 -5.12 11.55 -41.35
N PRO A 185 -4.83 10.96 -42.52
CA PRO A 185 -3.46 10.89 -43.02
C PRO A 185 -2.93 12.32 -43.24
N GLY A 186 -1.87 12.68 -42.50
CA GLY A 186 -1.18 13.98 -42.63
C GLY A 186 -1.06 14.82 -41.36
N LYS A 187 -1.78 14.49 -40.27
CA LYS A 187 -1.56 15.12 -38.96
C LYS A 187 -0.84 14.15 -38.02
N ARG A 188 0.43 14.41 -37.71
CA ARG A 188 1.11 13.75 -36.59
C ARG A 188 0.44 14.20 -35.30
N TRP A 189 0.11 13.24 -34.44
CA TRP A 189 -0.32 13.52 -33.06
C TRP A 189 0.83 14.24 -32.33
N PRO A 190 0.52 15.26 -31.51
CA PRO A 190 1.53 15.95 -30.69
C PRO A 190 2.21 15.02 -29.69
#